data_AF-A0A075G8S2-F1
#
_entry.id   AF-A0A075G8S2-F1
#
_cell.length_a   1.000
_cell.length_b   1.000
_cell.length_c   1.000
_cell.angle_alpha   90.00
_cell.angle_beta   90.00
_cell.angle_gamma   90.00
#
_symmetry.space_group_name_H-M   'P 1'
#
loop_
_entity.id
_entity.type
_entity.pdbx_description
1 polymer ?
#
loop_
_entity_poly.entity_id
_entity_poly.type
_entity_poly.pdbx_seq_one_letter_code
_entity_poly.pdbx_strand_id
1 'polypeptide(L)'
;MGGTGFSASAVVLGEVSTVTSLSATLSGSEVQLSWEWDGDATTFHVYRSTRAFTTIGHGPAGEALVTGLEVVGETDETMWSETAPVAAHLHYAVTVEVDGLEVLWLFQLDNTATVDASDAPSSVDTEPTGSISSMSIPLTIIMLLVGLASIGLTMYGRRRDA
;
A
#
# COMPACT_ATOMS: atom_id res chain seq x y z
N MET A 1 10.70 33.83 46.26
CA MET A 1 11.16 33.86 44.85
C MET A 1 11.51 32.43 44.45
N GLY A 2 10.63 31.75 43.73
CA GLY A 2 10.86 30.39 43.23
C GLY A 2 11.29 30.47 41.77
N GLY A 3 12.53 30.10 41.47
CA GLY A 3 13.01 29.98 40.10
C GLY A 3 12.47 28.69 39.51
N THR A 4 11.62 28.78 38.49
CA THR A 4 11.27 27.64 37.66
C THR A 4 12.49 27.29 36.81
N GLY A 5 13.20 26.22 37.18
CA GLY A 5 14.30 25.70 36.38
C GLY A 5 13.77 25.23 35.03
N PHE A 6 14.22 25.87 33.95
CA PHE A 6 14.04 25.35 32.61
C PHE A 6 15.14 24.31 32.37
N SER A 7 14.77 23.03 32.29
CA SER A 7 15.71 21.98 31.91
C SER A 7 15.69 21.87 30.38
N ALA A 8 16.68 22.47 29.73
CA ALA A 8 16.90 22.32 28.30
C ALA A 8 17.82 21.12 28.07
N SER A 9 17.29 20.03 27.52
CA SER A 9 18.14 18.99 26.94
C SER A 9 18.40 19.36 25.48
N ALA A 10 19.67 19.61 25.15
CA ALA A 10 20.08 19.78 23.76
C ALA A 10 20.25 18.38 23.15
N VAL A 11 19.49 18.09 22.09
CA VAL A 11 19.73 16.92 21.25
C VAL A 11 20.76 17.34 20.20
N VAL A 12 21.92 16.67 20.21
CA VAL A 12 22.98 16.89 19.22
C VAL A 12 22.91 15.73 18.24
N LEU A 13 22.38 15.97 17.03
CA LEU A 13 22.04 14.93 16.05
C LEU A 13 23.18 14.57 15.08
N GLY A 14 24.43 14.96 15.36
CA GLY A 14 25.55 14.68 14.44
C GLY A 14 25.35 15.26 13.04
N GLU A 15 26.00 14.68 12.02
CA GLU A 15 25.66 14.95 10.63
C GLU A 15 24.33 14.25 10.30
N VAL A 16 23.39 14.99 9.70
CA VAL A 16 22.08 14.44 9.33
C VAL A 16 22.27 13.53 8.12
N SER A 17 22.05 12.23 8.29
CA SER A 17 21.96 11.27 7.20
C SER A 17 20.51 11.13 6.73
N THR A 18 20.31 11.02 5.43
CA THR A 18 19.01 10.83 4.80
C THR A 18 19.18 9.99 3.55
N VAL A 19 18.12 9.31 3.12
CA VAL A 19 18.10 8.68 1.80
C VAL A 19 18.09 9.75 0.72
N THR A 20 18.57 9.38 -0.46
CA THR A 20 18.62 10.24 -1.65
C THR A 20 17.89 9.59 -2.81
N SER A 21 17.61 10.38 -3.84
CA SER A 21 17.01 9.88 -5.09
C SER A 21 15.72 9.07 -4.90
N LEU A 22 14.91 9.40 -3.87
CA LEU A 22 13.67 8.68 -3.61
C LEU A 22 12.72 8.87 -4.81
N SER A 23 12.26 7.75 -5.36
CA SER A 23 11.34 7.71 -6.48
C SER A 23 10.10 6.88 -6.12
N ALA A 24 8.96 7.28 -6.67
CA ALA A 24 7.69 6.57 -6.54
C ALA A 24 7.10 6.33 -7.92
N THR A 25 6.71 5.09 -8.20
CA THR A 25 6.11 4.70 -9.47
C THR A 25 4.89 3.83 -9.23
N LEU A 26 3.89 3.92 -10.12
CA LEU A 26 2.72 3.06 -10.10
C LEU A 26 2.90 1.95 -11.15
N SER A 27 2.73 0.70 -10.75
CA SER A 27 2.68 -0.45 -11.64
C SER A 27 1.42 -1.27 -11.36
N GLY A 28 0.45 -1.20 -12.28
CA GLY A 28 -0.88 -1.72 -12.03
C GLY A 28 -1.51 -1.05 -10.82
N SER A 29 -1.78 -1.83 -9.78
CA SER A 29 -2.37 -1.37 -8.52
C SER A 29 -1.35 -1.18 -7.40
N GLU A 30 -0.05 -1.34 -7.66
CA GLU A 30 1.00 -1.24 -6.66
C GLU A 30 1.84 0.02 -6.85
N VAL A 31 2.05 0.76 -5.76
CA VAL A 31 3.07 1.79 -5.68
C VAL A 31 4.39 1.13 -5.30
N GLN A 32 5.41 1.39 -6.09
CA GLN A 32 6.79 0.97 -5.86
C GLN A 32 7.65 2.18 -5.54
N LEU A 33 8.36 2.10 -4.42
CA LEU A 33 9.34 3.08 -3.97
C LEU A 33 10.74 2.51 -4.10
N SER A 34 11.69 3.35 -4.51
CA SER A 34 13.12 3.04 -4.48
C SER A 34 13.93 4.29 -4.15
N TRP A 35 15.04 4.10 -3.44
CA TRP A 35 15.94 5.18 -3.04
C TRP A 35 17.39 4.71 -3.01
N GLU A 36 18.30 5.66 -2.86
CA GLU A 36 19.73 5.43 -2.68
C GLU A 36 20.12 5.64 -1.21
N TRP A 37 21.07 4.83 -0.74
CA TRP A 37 21.60 4.88 0.62
C TRP A 37 23.08 4.50 0.64
N ASP A 38 23.89 5.39 1.22
CA ASP A 38 25.36 5.29 1.21
C ASP A 38 25.94 4.99 2.60
N GLY A 39 25.07 4.94 3.63
CA GLY A 39 25.47 4.74 5.01
C GLY A 39 25.56 3.27 5.42
N ASP A 40 25.77 3.05 6.72
CA ASP A 40 25.76 1.71 7.30
C ASP A 40 24.36 1.06 7.23
N ALA A 41 24.31 -0.26 7.39
CA ALA A 41 23.05 -1.00 7.44
C ALA A 41 22.14 -0.44 8.54
N THR A 42 20.90 -0.16 8.18
CA THR A 42 19.94 0.57 9.00
C THR A 42 18.52 0.22 8.58
N THR A 43 17.56 0.62 9.40
CA THR A 43 16.14 0.46 9.16
C THR A 43 15.55 1.76 8.61
N PHE A 44 14.82 1.62 7.50
CA PHE A 44 14.10 2.69 6.84
C PHE A 44 12.64 2.67 7.24
N HIS A 45 12.10 3.84 7.55
CA HIS A 45 10.69 4.03 7.85
C HIS A 45 10.01 4.74 6.69
N VAL A 46 8.88 4.20 6.24
CA VAL A 46 8.13 4.70 5.09
C VAL A 46 6.86 5.37 5.58
N TYR A 47 6.71 6.63 5.18
CA TYR A 47 5.57 7.46 5.52
C TYR A 47 4.80 7.87 4.27
N ARG A 48 3.48 7.99 4.42
CA ARG A 48 2.57 8.42 3.36
C ARG A 48 1.71 9.59 3.84
N SER A 49 1.39 10.48 2.91
CA SER A 49 0.45 11.59 3.09
C SER A 49 -0.37 11.80 1.82
N THR A 50 -1.64 12.19 1.98
CA THR A 50 -2.49 12.67 0.87
C THR A 50 -2.40 14.18 0.67
N ARG A 51 -1.47 14.83 1.37
CA ARG A 51 -1.17 16.26 1.29
C ARG A 51 0.30 16.44 0.97
N ALA A 52 0.59 17.37 0.06
CA ALA A 52 1.96 17.68 -0.33
C ALA A 52 2.78 18.15 0.87
N PHE A 53 4.04 17.71 0.92
CA PHE A 53 5.04 18.30 1.80
C PHE A 53 5.36 19.70 1.27
N THR A 54 5.09 20.73 2.05
CA THR A 54 5.41 22.11 1.67
C THR A 54 6.73 22.49 2.33
N THR A 55 7.58 23.25 1.64
CA THR A 55 8.84 23.78 2.21
C THR A 55 8.75 25.28 2.52
N ILE A 56 7.66 25.94 2.11
CA ILE A 56 7.51 27.39 2.15
C ILE A 56 6.14 27.77 2.70
N GLY A 57 6.13 28.60 3.75
CA GLY A 57 4.92 29.24 4.26
C GLY A 57 4.57 28.80 5.67
N HIS A 58 5.30 29.33 6.65
CA HIS A 58 4.73 29.42 8.00
C HIS A 58 3.66 30.52 7.90
N GLY A 59 2.38 30.15 8.00
CA GLY A 59 1.36 31.13 8.39
C GLY A 59 1.77 31.81 9.70
N PRO A 60 1.14 32.93 10.10
CA PRO A 60 1.53 33.67 11.31
C PRO A 60 1.47 32.83 12.61
N ALA A 61 0.88 31.64 12.57
CA ALA A 61 0.77 30.69 13.67
C ALA A 61 1.72 29.46 13.56
N GLY A 62 2.53 29.34 12.51
CA GLY A 62 3.38 28.16 12.25
C GLY A 62 2.53 26.93 11.94
N GLU A 63 1.99 26.83 10.71
CA GLU A 63 1.26 25.63 10.30
C GLU A 63 2.19 24.40 10.31
N ALA A 64 1.65 23.27 10.75
CA ALA A 64 2.41 22.02 10.79
C ALA A 64 2.81 21.62 9.37
N LEU A 65 4.12 21.49 9.14
CA LEU A 65 4.74 21.11 7.86
C LEU A 65 4.21 19.78 7.33
N VAL A 66 3.80 18.89 8.24
CA VAL A 66 3.35 17.55 7.93
C VAL A 66 2.01 17.32 8.60
N THR A 67 0.93 17.30 7.80
CA THR A 67 -0.42 16.98 8.29
C THR A 67 -0.93 15.76 7.55
N GLY A 68 -1.57 14.83 8.27
CA GLY A 68 -2.05 13.59 7.67
C GLY A 68 -0.93 12.62 7.26
N LEU A 69 0.20 12.66 7.97
CA LEU A 69 1.26 11.66 7.81
C LEU A 69 0.86 10.36 8.50
N GLU A 70 1.04 9.25 7.80
CA GLU A 70 0.79 7.89 8.27
C GLU A 70 2.06 7.06 8.06
N VAL A 71 2.44 6.26 9.07
CA VAL A 71 3.48 5.23 8.91
C VAL A 71 2.86 4.07 8.14
N VAL A 72 3.43 3.73 6.99
CA VAL A 72 2.90 2.67 6.12
C VAL A 72 3.83 1.46 6.04
N GLY A 73 5.10 1.60 6.38
CA GLY A 73 6.04 0.50 6.32
C GLY A 73 7.36 0.75 7.02
N GLU A 74 8.11 -0.34 7.17
CA GLU A 74 9.45 -0.41 7.72
C GLU A 74 10.21 -1.46 6.90
N THR A 75 11.48 -1.21 6.56
CA THR A 75 12.30 -2.14 5.78
C THR A 75 13.79 -1.86 5.99
N ASP A 76 14.63 -2.89 5.85
CA ASP A 76 16.10 -2.75 5.82
C ASP A 76 16.64 -2.74 4.38
N GLU A 77 15.76 -2.77 3.39
CA GLU A 77 16.09 -2.72 1.96
C GLU A 77 15.91 -1.31 1.39
N THR A 78 16.54 -1.01 0.25
CA THR A 78 16.40 0.29 -0.44
C THR A 78 15.21 0.33 -1.41
N MET A 79 14.21 -0.52 -1.17
CA MET A 79 12.98 -0.64 -1.95
C MET A 79 11.81 -1.04 -1.05
N TRP A 80 10.62 -0.57 -1.41
CA TRP A 80 9.38 -0.90 -0.71
C TRP A 80 8.17 -0.77 -1.63
N SER A 81 7.10 -1.50 -1.35
CA SER A 81 5.86 -1.38 -2.11
C SER A 81 4.62 -1.52 -1.24
N GLU A 82 3.52 -0.93 -1.72
CA GLU A 82 2.18 -1.17 -1.20
C GLU A 82 1.13 -1.19 -2.31
N THR A 83 -0.03 -1.76 -2.02
CA THR A 83 -1.21 -1.56 -2.85
C THR A 83 -1.70 -0.12 -2.72
N ALA A 84 -1.83 0.56 -3.85
CA ALA A 84 -2.27 1.95 -3.90
C ALA A 84 -3.68 2.12 -3.29
N PRO A 85 -3.85 3.08 -2.35
CA PRO A 85 -5.17 3.59 -2.00
C PRO A 85 -5.93 4.10 -3.23
N VAL A 86 -7.23 3.82 -3.27
CA VAL A 86 -8.12 4.17 -4.40
C VAL A 86 -8.14 5.67 -4.65
N ALA A 87 -7.95 6.07 -5.91
CA ALA A 87 -8.18 7.43 -6.39
C ALA A 87 -7.34 8.53 -5.70
N ALA A 88 -6.11 8.23 -5.26
CA ALA A 88 -5.33 9.12 -4.41
C ALA A 88 -4.08 9.70 -5.10
N HIS A 89 -3.81 10.98 -4.85
CA HIS A 89 -2.47 11.55 -5.02
C HIS A 89 -1.70 11.32 -3.73
N LEU A 90 -0.57 10.64 -3.83
CA LEU A 90 0.19 10.16 -2.69
C LEU A 90 1.55 10.83 -2.63
N HIS A 91 1.92 11.26 -1.43
CA HIS A 91 3.22 11.81 -1.12
C HIS A 91 3.90 10.88 -0.12
N TYR A 92 5.10 10.44 -0.46
CA TYR A 92 5.89 9.54 0.36
C TYR A 92 7.10 10.25 0.94
N ALA A 93 7.45 9.90 2.17
CA ALA A 93 8.72 10.25 2.76
C ALA A 93 9.38 9.00 3.30
N VAL A 94 10.71 8.90 3.16
CA VAL A 94 11.49 7.81 3.72
C VAL A 94 12.54 8.40 4.66
N THR A 95 12.61 7.87 5.88
CA THR A 95 13.57 8.28 6.90
C THR A 95 14.38 7.09 7.35
N VAL A 96 15.47 7.40 8.04
CA VAL A 96 16.47 6.44 8.46
C VAL A 96 16.64 6.47 9.97
N GLU A 97 16.87 5.31 10.55
CA GLU A 97 17.27 5.20 11.95
C GLU A 97 18.77 5.44 12.11
N VAL A 98 19.16 6.26 13.08
CA VAL A 98 20.56 6.51 13.44
C VAL A 98 20.73 6.22 14.93
N ASP A 99 21.61 5.29 15.27
CA ASP A 99 21.91 4.88 16.65
C ASP A 99 20.68 4.46 17.49
N GLY A 100 19.70 3.76 16.90
CA GLY A 100 18.50 3.37 17.64
C GLY A 100 17.40 4.44 17.67
N LEU A 101 17.63 5.58 17.01
CA LEU A 101 16.75 6.73 17.04
C LEU A 101 16.37 7.17 15.62
N GLU A 102 15.07 7.22 15.37
CA GLU A 102 14.54 7.81 14.16
C GLU A 102 14.29 9.30 14.37
N VAL A 103 14.73 10.13 13.41
CA VAL A 103 14.33 11.53 13.33
C VAL A 103 13.55 11.74 12.05
N LEU A 104 12.28 12.13 12.19
CA LEU A 104 11.46 12.52 11.05
C LEU A 104 11.97 13.84 10.47
N TRP A 105 12.86 13.74 9.49
CA TRP A 105 13.52 14.87 8.84
C TRP A 105 13.30 14.81 7.33
N LEU A 106 12.66 15.85 6.76
CA LEU A 106 12.45 15.97 5.32
C LEU A 106 13.51 16.93 4.75
N PHE A 107 14.64 16.39 4.26
CA PHE A 107 15.78 17.20 3.82
C PHE A 107 15.56 17.69 2.40
N GLN A 108 15.23 18.98 2.23
CA GLN A 108 15.07 19.62 0.91
C GLN A 108 14.16 18.88 -0.08
N LEU A 109 13.32 17.96 0.41
CA LEU A 109 12.51 17.03 -0.38
C LEU A 109 13.28 15.89 -1.08
N ASP A 110 14.58 15.70 -0.83
CA ASP A 110 15.40 14.61 -1.40
C ASP A 110 14.91 13.22 -0.99
N ASN A 111 14.39 13.12 0.23
CA ASN A 111 13.79 11.91 0.77
C ASN A 111 12.27 11.88 0.65
N THR A 112 11.72 12.62 -0.32
CA THR A 112 10.29 12.63 -0.62
C THR A 112 10.01 12.31 -2.08
N ALA A 113 8.92 11.62 -2.34
CA ALA A 113 8.44 11.33 -3.68
C ALA A 113 6.93 11.53 -3.77
N THR A 114 6.42 11.72 -4.98
CA THR A 114 4.99 11.88 -5.24
C THR A 114 4.58 10.97 -6.39
N VAL A 115 3.41 10.36 -6.27
CA VAL A 115 2.80 9.54 -7.32
C VAL A 115 1.31 9.82 -7.41
N ASP A 116 0.81 9.95 -8.63
CA ASP A 116 -0.62 9.95 -8.90
C ASP A 116 -1.09 8.50 -9.07
N ALA A 117 -1.80 7.99 -8.07
CA ALA A 117 -2.36 6.66 -8.07
C ALA A 117 -3.88 6.67 -8.36
N SER A 118 -4.38 7.73 -9.00
CA SER A 118 -5.81 7.87 -9.26
C SER A 118 -6.37 6.76 -10.15
N ASP A 119 -5.56 6.26 -11.07
CA ASP A 119 -5.91 5.21 -12.04
C ASP A 119 -5.66 3.78 -11.53
N ALA A 120 -5.09 3.58 -10.34
CA ALA A 120 -4.83 2.24 -9.79
C ALA A 120 -6.06 1.29 -9.83
N PRO A 121 -7.30 1.73 -9.57
CA PRO A 121 -8.49 0.87 -9.65
C PRO A 121 -8.85 0.41 -11.07
N SER A 122 -8.32 1.04 -12.12
CA SER A 122 -8.55 0.60 -13.50
C SER A 122 -7.69 -0.58 -13.92
N SER A 123 -6.63 -0.86 -13.14
CA SER A 123 -5.71 -1.97 -13.37
C SER A 123 -6.14 -3.28 -12.72
N VAL A 124 -7.11 -3.24 -11.80
CA VAL A 124 -7.69 -4.47 -11.25
C VAL A 124 -8.62 -5.06 -12.30
N ASP A 125 -8.31 -6.30 -12.71
CA ASP A 125 -9.18 -7.07 -13.57
C ASP A 125 -10.52 -7.32 -12.85
N THR A 126 -11.54 -6.54 -13.23
CA THR A 126 -12.91 -6.67 -12.73
C THR A 126 -13.74 -7.57 -13.63
N GLU A 127 -13.12 -8.21 -14.63
CA GLU A 127 -13.79 -9.18 -15.46
C GLU A 127 -14.21 -10.36 -14.56
N PRO A 128 -15.51 -10.70 -14.52
CA PRO A 128 -15.97 -11.74 -13.63
C PRO A 128 -15.25 -13.05 -14.00
N THR A 129 -14.37 -13.52 -13.10
CA THR A 129 -13.69 -14.83 -13.20
C THR A 129 -14.69 -16.00 -13.31
N GLY A 130 -15.97 -15.75 -13.09
CA GLY A 130 -17.07 -16.66 -13.31
C GLY A 130 -17.87 -16.37 -14.59
N SER A 131 -17.27 -16.53 -15.77
CA SER A 131 -18.08 -16.84 -16.96
C SER A 131 -18.61 -18.27 -16.82
N ILE A 132 -19.73 -18.42 -16.09
CA ILE A 132 -20.51 -19.66 -15.98
C ILE A 132 -21.02 -20.18 -17.34
N SER A 133 -20.82 -19.42 -18.42
CA SER A 133 -21.17 -19.83 -19.77
C SER A 133 -20.44 -21.12 -20.21
N SER A 134 -19.17 -21.32 -19.81
CA SER A 134 -18.36 -22.49 -20.22
C SER A 134 -18.61 -23.77 -19.40
N MET A 135 -19.23 -23.67 -18.21
CA MET A 135 -19.57 -24.80 -17.33
C MET A 135 -21.01 -25.31 -17.49
N SER A 136 -21.84 -24.63 -18.30
CA SER A 136 -23.26 -25.01 -18.49
C SER A 136 -23.45 -26.28 -19.31
N ILE A 137 -22.53 -26.58 -20.24
CA ILE A 137 -22.61 -27.74 -21.14
C ILE A 137 -22.46 -29.07 -20.38
N PRO A 138 -21.40 -29.31 -19.57
CA PRO A 138 -21.29 -30.57 -18.84
C PRO A 138 -22.40 -30.76 -17.80
N LEU A 139 -22.84 -29.68 -17.13
CA LEU A 139 -23.87 -29.76 -16.10
C LEU A 139 -25.26 -30.10 -16.68
N THR A 140 -25.62 -29.53 -17.84
CA THR A 140 -26.88 -29.87 -18.52
C THR A 140 -26.91 -31.30 -19.02
N ILE A 141 -25.78 -31.83 -19.51
CA ILE A 141 -25.65 -33.24 -19.90
C ILE A 141 -25.86 -34.16 -18.69
N ILE A 142 -25.25 -33.83 -17.54
CA ILE A 142 -25.42 -34.61 -16.30
C ILE A 142 -26.89 -34.59 -15.85
N MET A 143 -27.53 -33.43 -15.82
CA MET A 143 -28.95 -33.29 -15.45
C MET A 143 -29.88 -34.08 -16.40
N LEU A 144 -29.60 -34.07 -17.71
CA LEU A 144 -30.33 -34.84 -18.70
C LEU A 144 -30.20 -36.36 -18.46
N LEU A 145 -28.99 -36.84 -18.18
CA LEU A 145 -28.72 -38.26 -17.90
C LEU A 145 -29.44 -38.73 -16.63
N VAL A 146 -29.42 -37.91 -15.57
CA VAL A 146 -30.13 -38.20 -14.32
C VAL A 146 -31.65 -38.26 -14.55
N GLY A 147 -32.20 -37.32 -15.34
CA GLY A 147 -33.61 -37.32 -15.70
C GLY A 147 -34.05 -38.57 -16.46
N LEU A 148 -33.27 -38.99 -17.47
CA LEU A 148 -33.55 -40.22 -18.24
C LEU A 148 -33.45 -41.48 -17.38
N ALA A 149 -32.46 -41.56 -16.48
CA ALA A 149 -32.31 -42.70 -15.56
C ALA A 149 -33.52 -42.85 -14.61
N SER A 150 -34.06 -41.73 -14.11
CA SER A 150 -35.24 -41.75 -13.23
C SER A 150 -36.50 -42.32 -13.92
N ILE A 151 -36.67 -42.03 -15.21
CA ILE A 151 -37.81 -42.56 -16.00
C ILE A 151 -37.59 -44.04 -16.33
N GLY A 152 -36.35 -44.43 -16.65
CA GLY A 152 -36.01 -45.83 -16.90
C GLY A 152 -36.23 -46.73 -15.68
N LEU A 153 -35.84 -46.27 -14.49
CA LEU A 153 -35.99 -47.03 -13.25
C LEU A 153 -37.47 -47.23 -12.85
N THR A 154 -38.31 -46.21 -13.06
CA THR A 154 -39.76 -46.29 -12.76
C THR A 154 -40.50 -47.21 -13.71
N MET A 155 -40.14 -47.25 -15.00
CA MET A 155 -40.73 -48.21 -15.95
C MET A 155 -40.21 -49.64 -15.74
N TYR A 156 -38.94 -49.83 -15.37
CA TYR A 156 -38.38 -51.15 -15.10
C TYR A 156 -38.97 -51.79 -13.82
N GLY A 157 -39.23 -50.99 -12.78
CA GLY A 157 -39.94 -51.46 -11.58
C GLY A 157 -41.36 -51.96 -11.90
N ARG A 158 -42.09 -51.26 -12.78
CA ARG A 158 -43.48 -51.59 -13.12
C ARG A 158 -43.64 -52.88 -13.94
N ARG A 159 -42.59 -53.37 -14.60
CA ARG A 159 -42.59 -54.65 -15.34
C ARG A 159 -42.26 -55.88 -14.50
N ARG A 160 -41.79 -55.70 -13.26
CA ARG A 160 -41.55 -56.82 -12.33
C ARG A 160 -42.76 -57.17 -11.46
N ASP A 161 -43.75 -56.27 -11.37
CA ASP A 161 -44.96 -56.44 -10.57
C ASP A 161 -46.23 -56.74 -11.41
N ALA A 162 -46.06 -57.13 -12.68
CA ALA A 162 -47.12 -57.62 -13.57
C ALA A 162 -46.76 -59.00 -14.10
#